data_AF-A0A0F2REC3-F1
#
_entry.id   AF-A0A0F2REC3-F1
#
_cell.length_a   1.000
_cell.length_b   1.000
_cell.length_c   1.000
_cell.angle_alpha   90.00
_cell.angle_beta   90.00
_cell.angle_gamma   90.00
#
_symmetry.space_group_name_H-M   'P 1'
#
loop_
_entity.id
_entity.type
_entity.pdbx_description
1 polymer ?
#
loop_
_entity_poly.entity_id
_entity_poly.type
_entity_poly.pdbx_seq_one_letter_code
_entity_poly.pdbx_strand_id
1 'polypeptide(L)' 'MTDATPLARPTPTSMVLANAIADHSAGRLDSAVAGYGKVLATDPRNRTAANNMGVALRALGLCAAAEACCRG' A
#
# COMPACT_ATOMS: atom_id res chain seq x y z
N MET A 1 20.52 -31.15 -17.47
CA MET A 1 20.51 -29.68 -17.27
C MET A 1 19.07 -29.21 -17.34
N THR A 2 18.35 -29.25 -16.23
CA THR A 2 17.02 -28.63 -16.13
C THR A 2 17.21 -27.26 -15.54
N ASP A 3 16.96 -26.23 -16.35
CA ASP A 3 16.85 -24.84 -15.94
C ASP A 3 15.93 -24.75 -14.72
N ALA A 4 16.54 -24.54 -13.56
CA ALA A 4 15.79 -24.20 -12.36
C ALA A 4 15.23 -22.80 -12.60
N THR A 5 13.93 -22.73 -12.92
CA THR A 5 13.16 -21.49 -12.84
C THR A 5 13.57 -20.78 -11.55
N PRO A 6 14.13 -19.55 -11.61
CA PRO A 6 14.48 -18.86 -10.39
C PRO A 6 13.17 -18.65 -9.66
N LEU A 7 12.98 -19.34 -8.53
CA LEU A 7 11.99 -18.95 -7.53
C LEU A 7 12.38 -17.52 -7.18
N ALA A 8 11.74 -16.56 -7.83
CA ALA A 8 12.02 -15.14 -7.66
C ALA A 8 11.81 -14.87 -6.18
N ARG A 9 12.92 -14.75 -5.44
CA ARG A 9 12.84 -14.41 -4.01
C ARG A 9 11.99 -13.16 -3.92
N PRO A 10 10.92 -13.17 -3.10
CA PRO A 10 10.09 -11.99 -2.95
C PRO A 10 11.03 -10.84 -2.58
N THR A 11 11.13 -9.86 -3.46
CA THR A 11 11.95 -8.69 -3.20
C THR A 11 11.36 -7.98 -1.99
N PRO A 12 12.17 -7.31 -1.17
CA PRO A 12 11.66 -6.55 -0.03
C PRO A 12 10.51 -5.60 -0.42
N THR A 13 10.56 -5.05 -1.64
CA THR A 13 9.48 -4.26 -2.25
C THR A 13 8.16 -5.02 -2.36
N SER A 14 8.17 -6.29 -2.78
CA SER A 14 6.96 -7.12 -2.89
C SER A 14 6.34 -7.46 -1.52
N MET A 15 7.16 -7.67 -0.48
CA MET A 15 6.68 -7.84 0.90
C MET A 15 6.07 -6.56 1.46
N VAL A 16 6.72 -5.41 1.23
CA VAL A 16 6.19 -4.12 1.69
C VAL A 16 4.86 -3.81 1.00
N LEU A 17 4.72 -4.14 -0.29
CA LEU A 17 3.46 -4.02 -1.01
C LEU A 17 2.36 -4.91 -0.42
N ALA A 18 2.66 -6.18 -0.12
CA ALA A 18 1.70 -7.09 0.48
C ALA A 18 1.25 -6.63 1.87
N ASN A 19 2.17 -6.14 2.70
CA ASN A 19 1.84 -5.59 4.01
C ASN A 19 0.98 -4.33 3.90
N ALA A 20 1.31 -3.42 2.96
CA ALA A 20 0.51 -2.22 2.73
C ALA A 20 -0.93 -2.54 2.29
N ILE A 21 -1.11 -3.59 1.49
CA ILE A 21 -2.44 -4.09 1.11
C ILE A 21 -3.18 -4.65 2.32
N ALA A 22 -2.50 -5.43 3.17
CA ALA A 22 -3.11 -5.95 4.39
C ALA A 22 -3.51 -4.83 5.37
N ASP A 23 -2.68 -3.80 5.53
CA ASP A 23 -3.00 -2.61 6.34
C ASP A 23 -4.21 -1.85 5.79
N HIS A 24 -4.30 -1.71 4.46
CA HIS A 24 -5.43 -1.06 3.81
C HIS A 24 -6.73 -1.81 4.11
N SER A 25 -6.74 -3.13 3.92
CA SER A 25 -7.91 -3.98 4.19
C SER A 25 -8.31 -3.98 5.67
N ALA A 26 -7.36 -3.76 6.57
CA ALA A 26 -7.61 -3.66 8.00
C ALA A 26 -8.02 -2.25 8.48
N GLY A 27 -8.20 -1.29 7.56
CA GLY A 27 -8.56 0.10 7.89
C GLY A 27 -7.41 0.94 8.46
N ARG A 28 -6.19 0.39 8.52
CA ARG A 28 -4.98 1.13 8.93
C ARG A 28 -4.45 1.94 7.75
N LEU A 29 -5.25 2.92 7.33
CA LEU A 29 -5.01 3.67 6.09
C LEU A 29 -3.70 4.46 6.13
N ASP A 30 -3.31 5.04 7.27
CA ASP A 30 -2.02 5.72 7.42
C ASP A 30 -0.82 4.80 7.18
N SER A 31 -0.84 3.61 7.79
CA SER A 31 0.20 2.58 7.60
C SER A 31 0.23 2.09 6.15
N ALA A 32 -0.93 1.90 5.53
CA ALA A 32 -1.05 1.51 4.14
C ALA A 32 -0.40 2.54 3.21
N VAL A 33 -0.73 3.83 3.37
CA VAL A 33 -0.14 4.93 2.58
C VAL A 33 1.37 4.97 2.73
N ALA A 34 1.89 4.84 3.97
CA ALA A 34 3.33 4.79 4.22
C ALA A 34 4.00 3.58 3.52
N GLY A 35 3.35 2.42 3.53
CA GLY A 35 3.81 1.22 2.84
C GLY A 35 3.86 1.39 1.32
N TYR A 36 2.80 1.93 0.70
CA TYR A 36 2.80 2.22 -0.73
C TYR A 36 3.85 3.25 -1.12
N GLY A 37 4.08 4.27 -0.29
CA GLY A 37 5.13 5.26 -0.50
C GLY A 37 6.52 4.64 -0.54
N LYS A 38 6.83 3.67 0.34
CA LYS A 38 8.10 2.92 0.30
C LYS A 38 8.27 2.11 -0.98
N VAL A 39 7.18 1.49 -1.47
CA VAL A 39 7.21 0.76 -2.74
C VAL A 39 7.51 1.71 -3.90
N LEU A 40 6.84 2.86 -3.96
CA LEU A 40 7.04 3.84 -5.02
C LEU A 40 8.39 4.57 -4.96
N ALA A 41 8.98 4.69 -3.77
CA ALA A 41 10.35 5.20 -3.63
C ALA A 41 11.38 4.24 -4.28
N THR A 42 11.09 2.94 -4.30
CA THR A 42 11.96 1.92 -4.89
C THR A 42 11.61 1.66 -6.37
N ASP A 43 10.32 1.61 -6.69
CA ASP A 43 9.77 1.44 -8.02
C ASP A 43 8.69 2.49 -8.29
N PRO A 44 9.08 3.68 -8.79
CA PRO A 44 8.14 4.74 -9.11
C PRO A 44 7.12 4.38 -10.20
N ARG A 45 7.35 3.28 -10.95
CA ARG A 45 6.46 2.81 -12.03
C ARG A 45 5.46 1.76 -11.55
N ASN A 46 5.46 1.44 -10.25
CA ASN A 46 4.54 0.46 -9.68
C ASN A 46 3.10 1.00 -9.64
N ARG A 47 2.35 0.74 -10.73
CA ARG A 47 0.95 1.20 -10.87
C ARG A 47 0.04 0.68 -9.77
N THR A 48 0.30 -0.53 -9.26
CA THR A 48 -0.49 -1.14 -8.18
C THR A 48 -0.36 -0.33 -6.89
N ALA A 49 0.87 0.00 -6.49
CA ALA A 49 1.11 0.83 -5.31
C ALA A 49 0.53 2.25 -5.46
N ALA A 50 0.72 2.88 -6.63
CA ALA A 50 0.18 4.21 -6.89
C ALA A 50 -1.36 4.25 -6.83
N ASN A 51 -2.02 3.28 -7.46
CA ASN A 51 -3.48 3.19 -7.45
C ASN A 51 -4.01 2.96 -6.03
N ASN A 52 -3.44 2.00 -5.30
CA ASN A 52 -3.92 1.64 -3.97
C ASN A 52 -3.64 2.74 -2.94
N MET A 53 -2.53 3.49 -3.08
CA MET A 53 -2.26 4.67 -2.28
C MET A 53 -3.30 5.77 -2.49
N GLY A 54 -3.70 6.02 -3.74
CA GLY A 54 -4.75 7.00 -4.04
C GLY A 54 -6.12 6.62 -3.46
N VAL A 55 -6.45 5.32 -3.46
CA VAL A 55 -7.66 4.82 -2.79
C VAL A 55 -7.57 5.00 -1.27
N ALA A 56 -6.43 4.63 -0.67
CA ALA A 56 -6.22 4.76 0.78
C ALA A 56 -6.25 6.22 1.24
N LEU A 57 -5.63 7.14 0.50
CA LEU A 57 -5.66 8.58 0.78
C LEU A 57 -7.08 9.16 0.72
N ARG A 58 -7.89 8.72 -0.25
CA ARG A 58 -9.28 9.16 -0.35
C ARG A 58 -10.13 8.65 0.80
N ALA A 59 -9.91 7.40 1.23
CA ALA A 59 -10.56 6.84 2.41
C ALA A 59 -10.14 7.59 3.69
N LEU A 60 -8.85 7.95 3.83
CA LEU A 60 -8.35 8.73 4.96
C LEU A 60 -9.02 10.11 5.04
N GLY A 61 -9.17 10.79 3.90
CA GLY A 61 -9.87 12.08 3.82
C GLY A 61 -11.35 11.99 4.20
N LEU A 62 -12.02 10.87 3.87
CA LEU A 62 -13.40 10.61 4.29
C LEU A 62 -13.49 10.33 5.80
N CYS A 63 -12.54 9.58 6.37
CA CYS A 63 -12.49 9.33 7.81
C CYS A 63 -12.24 10.63 8.60
N ALA A 64 -11.28 11.46 8.17
CA ALA A 64 -11.01 12.74 8.80
C ALA A 64 -12.23 13.69 8.73
N ALA A 65 -12.92 13.72 7.59
CA ALA A 65 -14.17 14.48 7.45
C ALA A 65 -15.29 13.94 8.35
N ALA A 66 -15.41 12.62 8.50
CA ALA A 66 -16.40 11.99 9.38
C ALA A 66 -16.11 12.31 10.86
N GLU A 67 -14.86 12.22 11.31
CA GLU A 67 -14.49 12.59 12.68
C GLU A 67 -14.76 14.07 12.99
N ALA A 68 -14.53 14.96 12.03
CA ALA A 68 -14.85 16.38 12.19
C ALA A 68 -16.36 16.62 12.30
N CYS A 69 -17.16 15.86 11.55
CA CYS A 69 -18.62 15.98 11.56
C CYS A 69 -19.28 15.41 12.82
N CYS A 70 -18.68 14.40 13.45
CA CYS A 70 -19.23 13.74 14.65
C CYS A 70 -18.83 14.41 15.98
N ARG A 71 -18.06 15.51 15.96
CA ARG A 71 -17.66 16.27 17.16
C ARG A 71 -18.37 17.63 17.31
N GLY A 72 -19.34 17.94 16.45
CA GLY A 72 -20.21 19.13 16.56
C GLY A 72 -21.64 18.76 16.89
#